data_AF-A0A7V9GT49-F1
#
_entry.id   AF-A0A7V9GT49-F1
#
_cell.length_a   1.000
_cell.length_b   1.000
_cell.length_c   1.000
_cell.angle_alpha   90.00
_cell.angle_beta   90.00
_cell.angle_gamma   90.00
#
_symmetry.space_group_name_H-M   'P 1'
#
loop_
_entity.id
_entity.type
_entity.pdbx_description
1 polymer ?
#
loop_
_entity_poly.entity_id
_entity_poly.type
_entity_poly.pdbx_seq_one_letter_code
_entity_poly.pdbx_strand_id
1 'polypeptide(L)'
;MTPRSRLISFGTCAVLAVAGVLCGILLGGRTGGALAFGLLLFGSLGVLFLIYIEVGRSEDRERAQDEQRRRELAGRQQDHVDSQRPPPVTRPRWKRRPN
;
A
#
# COMPACT_ATOMS: atom_id res chain seq x y z
N MET A 1 0.73 -1.50 -9.39
CA MET A 1 1.49 -0.92 -10.52
C MET A 1 2.85 -1.57 -10.57
N THR A 2 3.34 -1.87 -11.78
CA THR A 2 4.70 -2.34 -11.98
C THR A 2 5.67 -1.15 -11.93
N PRO A 3 6.96 -1.36 -11.63
CA PRO A 3 7.97 -0.29 -11.57
C PRO A 3 8.02 0.53 -12.87
N ARG A 4 7.83 -0.14 -14.02
CA ARG A 4 7.78 0.49 -15.34
C ARG A 4 6.60 1.45 -15.51
N SER A 5 5.41 1.05 -15.05
CA SER A 5 4.22 1.91 -15.12
C SER A 5 4.39 3.17 -14.26
N ARG A 6 5.02 3.06 -13.08
CA ARG A 6 5.35 4.24 -12.24
C ARG A 6 6.30 5.20 -12.93
N LEU A 7 7.36 4.68 -13.55
CA LEU A 7 8.33 5.50 -14.26
C LEU A 7 7.69 6.27 -15.42
N ILE A 8 6.81 5.61 -16.18
CA ILE A 8 6.06 6.25 -17.27
C ILE A 8 5.17 7.37 -16.71
N SER A 9 4.42 7.12 -15.64
CA SER A 9 3.54 8.13 -15.05
C SER A 9 4.30 9.34 -14.52
N PHE A 10 5.40 9.13 -13.79
CA PHE A 10 6.28 10.22 -13.35
C PHE A 10 6.84 11.01 -14.53
N GLY A 11 7.31 10.30 -15.56
CA GLY A 11 7.81 10.91 -16.78
C GLY A 11 6.75 11.77 -17.47
N THR A 12 5.53 11.28 -17.62
CA THR A 12 4.43 12.03 -18.23
C THR A 12 4.07 13.28 -17.42
N CYS A 13 4.02 13.20 -16.08
CA CYS A 13 3.77 14.37 -15.25
C CYS A 13 4.88 15.42 -15.36
N ALA A 14 6.15 14.99 -15.41
CA ALA A 14 7.29 15.89 -15.62
C ALA A 14 7.23 16.56 -17.00
N VAL A 15 6.92 15.80 -18.06
CA VAL A 15 6.75 16.33 -19.42
C VAL A 15 5.60 17.34 -19.48
N LEU A 16 4.48 17.07 -18.83
CA LEU A 16 3.35 18.01 -18.77
C LEU A 16 3.72 19.33 -18.08
N ALA A 17 4.47 19.27 -16.97
CA ALA A 17 4.93 20.48 -16.29
C ALA A 17 5.87 21.31 -17.18
N VAL A 18 6.83 20.67 -17.84
CA VAL A 18 7.76 21.33 -18.77
C VAL A 18 7.03 21.91 -19.98
N ALA A 19 6.06 21.17 -20.55
CA ALA A 19 5.22 21.65 -21.63
C ALA A 19 4.40 22.88 -21.21
N GLY A 20 3.90 22.93 -19.97
CA GLY A 20 3.23 24.10 -19.42
C GLY A 20 4.11 25.34 -19.37
N VAL A 21 5.34 25.20 -18.87
CA VAL A 21 6.33 26.30 -18.85
C VAL A 21 6.62 26.79 -20.26
N LEU A 22 6.88 25.86 -21.19
CA LEU A 22 7.13 26.20 -22.61
C LEU A 22 5.92 26.92 -23.23
N CYS A 23 4.71 26.47 -22.95
CA CYS A 23 3.48 27.09 -23.46
C CYS A 23 3.32 28.54 -22.96
N GLY A 24 3.65 28.79 -21.69
CA GLY A 24 3.61 30.14 -21.11
C GLY A 24 4.64 31.10 -21.70
N ILE A 25 5.82 30.59 -22.06
CA ILE A 25 6.87 31.37 -22.73
C ILE A 25 6.52 31.65 -24.19
N LEU A 26 5.97 30.65 -24.90
CA LEU A 26 5.77 30.70 -26.35
C LEU A 26 4.45 31.37 -26.77
N LEU A 27 3.36 31.19 -26.02
CA LEU A 27 1.99 31.61 -26.41
C LEU A 27 1.53 32.89 -25.70
N GLY A 28 2.43 33.84 -25.43
CA GLY A 28 2.16 35.06 -24.66
C GLY A 28 0.74 35.65 -24.82
N GLY A 29 0.10 35.98 -23.71
CA GLY A 29 -1.30 36.41 -23.66
C GLY A 29 -2.14 35.61 -22.65
N ARG A 30 -3.42 35.98 -22.51
CA ARG A 30 -4.31 35.44 -21.46
C ARG A 30 -4.60 33.94 -21.62
N THR A 31 -4.66 33.45 -22.85
CA THR A 31 -4.80 32.02 -23.19
C THR A 31 -3.53 31.22 -22.93
N GLY A 32 -2.36 31.73 -23.32
CA GLY A 32 -1.07 31.10 -23.01
C GLY A 32 -0.81 30.99 -21.52
N GLY A 33 -1.15 32.03 -20.76
CA GLY A 33 -1.10 32.00 -19.29
C GLY A 33 -2.01 30.93 -18.69
N ALA A 34 -3.27 30.84 -19.13
CA ALA A 34 -4.21 29.83 -18.64
C ALA A 34 -3.74 28.39 -18.94
N LEU A 35 -3.24 28.14 -20.15
CA LEU A 35 -2.67 26.84 -20.54
C LEU A 35 -1.41 26.51 -19.72
N ALA A 36 -0.52 27.48 -19.54
CA ALA A 36 0.70 27.30 -18.76
C ALA A 36 0.38 26.93 -17.31
N PHE A 37 -0.52 27.69 -16.67
CA PHE A 37 -0.97 27.39 -15.31
C PHE A 37 -1.65 26.03 -15.24
N GLY A 38 -2.56 25.71 -16.17
CA GLY A 38 -3.24 24.41 -16.19
C GLY A 38 -2.26 23.24 -16.28
N LEU A 39 -1.34 23.28 -17.25
CA LEU A 39 -0.33 22.24 -17.46
C LEU A 39 0.66 22.14 -16.29
N LEU A 40 1.11 23.28 -15.75
CA LEU A 40 2.02 23.32 -14.61
C LEU A 40 1.37 22.77 -13.35
N LEU A 41 0.14 23.19 -13.02
CA LEU A 41 -0.61 22.68 -11.87
C LEU A 41 -0.88 21.19 -12.03
N PHE A 42 -1.38 20.74 -13.18
CA PHE A 42 -1.73 19.34 -13.38
C PHE A 42 -0.50 18.43 -13.36
N GLY A 43 0.61 18.86 -13.96
CA GLY A 43 1.89 18.16 -13.89
C GLY A 43 2.43 18.09 -12.46
N SER A 44 2.45 19.21 -11.74
CA SER A 44 2.99 19.29 -10.38
C SER A 44 2.13 18.54 -9.36
N LEU A 45 0.79 18.72 -9.39
CA LEU A 45 -0.12 17.92 -8.58
C LEU A 45 0.01 16.43 -8.91
N GLY A 46 0.14 16.08 -10.19
CA GLY A 46 0.37 14.69 -10.60
C GLY A 46 1.61 14.10 -9.94
N VAL A 47 2.74 14.81 -9.99
CA VAL A 47 3.99 14.40 -9.30
C VAL A 47 3.77 14.22 -7.80
N LEU A 48 3.21 15.22 -7.12
CA LEU A 48 2.94 15.18 -5.68
C LEU A 48 2.02 14.01 -5.30
N PHE A 49 0.95 13.81 -6.08
CA PHE A 49 -0.01 12.74 -5.86
C PHE A 49 0.63 11.35 -6.03
N LEU A 50 1.49 11.19 -7.03
CA LEU A 50 2.26 9.95 -7.20
C LEU A 50 3.25 9.71 -6.07
N ILE A 51 3.93 10.74 -5.56
CA ILE A 51 4.80 10.63 -4.38
C ILE A 51 3.98 10.15 -3.19
N TYR A 52 2.82 10.76 -2.95
CA TYR A 52 1.96 10.39 -1.83
C TYR A 52 1.45 8.96 -1.95
N ILE A 53 1.04 8.53 -3.14
CA ILE A 53 0.65 7.14 -3.39
C ILE A 53 1.82 6.20 -3.10
N GLU A 54 3.04 6.56 -3.48
CA GLU A 54 4.19 5.69 -3.25
C GLU A 54 4.51 5.55 -1.77
N VAL A 55 4.55 6.66 -1.04
CA VAL A 55 4.82 6.69 0.40
C VAL A 55 3.69 6.01 1.17
N GLY A 56 2.44 6.30 0.83
CA GLY A 56 1.28 5.64 1.43
C GLY A 56 1.27 4.14 1.19
N ARG A 57 1.67 3.68 -0.01
CA ARG A 57 1.80 2.23 -0.28
C ARG A 57 2.98 1.60 0.44
N SER A 58 4.08 2.31 0.70
CA SER A 58 5.17 1.76 1.50
C SER A 58 4.76 1.62 2.96
N GLU A 59 4.05 2.60 3.50
CA GLU A 59 3.58 2.58 4.88
C GLU A 59 2.51 1.50 5.10
N ASP A 60 1.57 1.33 4.16
CA ASP A 60 0.57 0.25 4.21
C ASP A 60 1.21 -1.14 4.13
N ARG A 61 2.30 -1.31 3.35
CA ARG A 61 3.02 -2.58 3.30
C ARG A 61 3.70 -2.90 4.63
N GLU A 62 4.31 -1.89 5.25
CA GLU A 62 4.96 -2.06 6.56
C GLU A 62 3.94 -2.43 7.63
N ARG A 63 2.77 -1.77 7.64
CA ARG A 63 1.65 -2.13 8.53
C ARG A 63 1.15 -3.55 8.30
N ALA A 64 1.00 -3.98 7.04
CA ALA A 64 0.57 -5.34 6.72
C ALA A 64 1.57 -6.39 7.23
N GLN A 65 2.87 -6.13 7.10
CA GLN A 65 3.93 -7.01 7.62
C GLN A 65 3.94 -7.06 9.14
N ASP A 66 3.72 -5.93 9.81
CA ASP A 66 3.67 -5.88 11.27
C ASP A 66 2.42 -6.55 11.83
N GLU A 67 1.27 -6.43 11.15
CA GLU A 67 0.09 -7.23 11.49
C GLU A 67 0.33 -8.73 11.31
N GLN A 68 0.98 -9.15 10.22
CA GLN A 68 1.34 -10.56 10.01
C GLN A 68 2.27 -11.07 11.11
N ARG A 69 3.32 -10.32 11.46
CA ARG A 69 4.21 -10.67 12.58
C ARG A 69 3.45 -10.77 13.90
N ARG A 70 2.53 -9.85 14.18
CA ARG A 70 1.68 -9.92 15.38
C ARG A 70 0.79 -11.16 15.39
N ARG A 71 0.18 -11.53 14.26
CA ARG A 71 -0.64 -12.74 14.12
C ARG A 71 0.19 -14.01 14.31
N GLU A 72 1.40 -14.07 13.77
CA GLU A 72 2.32 -15.19 13.95
C GLU A 72 2.74 -15.35 15.42
N LEU A 73 3.06 -14.25 16.10
CA LEU A 73 3.39 -14.26 17.53
C LEU A 73 2.19 -14.70 18.39
N ALA A 74 0.99 -14.20 18.07
CA ALA A 74 -0.24 -14.61 18.76
C ALA A 74 -0.55 -16.10 18.54
N GLY A 75 -0.36 -16.62 17.32
CA GLY A 75 -0.52 -18.04 17.01
C GLY A 75 0.47 -18.92 17.79
N ARG A 76 1.76 -18.54 17.84
CA ARG A 76 2.76 -19.26 18.65
C ARG A 76 2.44 -19.24 20.14
N GLN A 77 1.89 -18.14 20.65
CA GLN A 77 1.49 -18.04 22.05
C GLN A 77 0.29 -18.94 22.35
N GLN A 78 -0.68 -19.01 21.43
CA GLN A 78 -1.80 -19.95 21.52
C GLN A 78 -1.34 -21.41 21.44
N ASP A 79 -0.44 -21.76 20.54
CA ASP A 79 0.13 -23.11 20.45
C ASP A 79 0.85 -23.50 21.76
N HIS A 80 1.59 -22.56 22.36
CA HIS A 80 2.26 -22.81 23.63
C HIS A 80 1.27 -23.01 24.79
N VAL A 81 0.18 -22.22 24.82
CA VAL A 81 -0.90 -22.37 25.81
C VAL A 81 -1.66 -23.67 25.61
N ASP A 82 -1.96 -24.06 24.37
CA ASP A 82 -2.69 -25.30 24.07
C ASP A 82 -1.80 -26.53 24.31
N SER A 83 -0.49 -26.42 24.07
CA SER A 83 0.49 -27.45 24.42
C SER A 83 0.70 -27.59 25.95
N GLN A 84 0.38 -26.56 26.74
CA GLN A 84 0.35 -26.65 28.20
C GLN A 84 -0.98 -27.16 28.74
N ARG A 85 -2.02 -27.31 27.91
CA ARG A 85 -3.25 -27.95 28.36
C ARG A 85 -3.01 -29.46 28.48
N PRO A 86 -3.36 -30.07 29.63
CA PRO A 86 -3.26 -31.51 29.77
C PRO A 86 -4.16 -32.16 28.72
N PRO A 87 -3.71 -33.24 28.06
CA PRO A 87 -4.51 -33.93 27.05
C PRO A 87 -5.86 -34.31 27.65
N PRO A 88 -6.97 -34.19 26.89
CA PRO A 88 -8.28 -34.56 27.39
C PRO A 88 -8.20 -36.00 27.86
N VAL A 89 -8.39 -36.21 29.17
CA VAL A 89 -8.38 -37.53 29.77
C VAL A 89 -9.56 -38.27 29.17
N THR A 90 -9.31 -39.02 28.10
CA THR A 90 -10.23 -40.00 27.53
C THR A 90 -10.47 -41.03 28.63
N ARG A 91 -11.49 -40.78 29.45
CA ARG A 91 -11.91 -41.70 30.49
C ARG A 91 -12.17 -43.04 29.81
N PRO A 92 -11.52 -44.14 30.23
CA PRO A 92 -11.78 -45.44 29.67
C PRO A 92 -13.25 -45.76 29.94
N ARG A 93 -14.02 -45.85 28.87
CA ARG A 93 -15.44 -46.22 28.87
C ARG A 93 -15.50 -47.67 29.35
N TRP A 94 -15.59 -47.85 30.67
CA TRP A 94 -15.75 -49.15 31.31
C TRP A 94 -16.88 -49.89 30.62
N LYS A 95 -16.52 -50.95 29.88
CA LYS A 95 -17.48 -51.90 29.33
C LYS A 95 -18.20 -52.55 30.50
N ARG A 96 -19.47 -52.20 30.70
CA ARG A 96 -20.42 -52.96 31.52
C ARG A 96 -20.33 -54.43 31.12
N ARG A 97 -19.91 -55.30 32.05
CA ARG A 97 -20.11 -56.74 31.92
C ARG A 97 -21.58 -57.04 32.23
N PRO A 98 -22.31 -57.77 31.37
CA PRO A 98 -23.56 -58.42 31.75
C PRO A 98 -23.28 -59.71 32.53
N ASN A 99 -24.24 -60.07 33.39
CA ASN A 99 -24.29 -61.27 34.24
C ASN A 99 -24.01 -62.58 33.50
#